data_AF-A0AAE9N2G7-F1
#
_entry.id   AF-A0AAE9N2G7-F1
#
_cell.length_a   1.000
_cell.length_b   1.000
_cell.length_c   1.000
_cell.angle_alpha   90.00
_cell.angle_beta   90.00
_cell.angle_gamma   90.00
#
_symmetry.space_group_name_H-M   'P 1'
#
loop_
_entity.id
_entity.type
_entity.pdbx_description
1 polymer ?
#
loop_
_entity_poly.entity_id
_entity_poly.type
_entity_poly.pdbx_seq_one_letter_code
_entity_poly.pdbx_strand_id
1 'polypeptide(L)'
;MLINIGDFVNMDRLLIKSVAFILFLFSALAFATEGKSLKLYRNTEVVKKEIIHVHNAFVESITEGEIPDTFRFNDIEIKNITEFTWEITNNTPIPSKYFPVKLKKSDGLELVVSNVEVPAFGSAIVIFDRAVSDAMEVAYQGNLFLPRVILGPYNVEDCNSPQDLSKTCYSFPEPEQKESIKNMIALIHQLSNTRQYSEQIEQFMINRCTGQPSRCSNYNDNQLPYGLRNLLAFGGQDHNLKLKVMRNRYRSEGVGGGSNVMLNQYLTNTGGWAATWHSILNPSNVYSERFYRTWFHEIAHAHGFSHASGMTYGFADYFAENIVPQLTTEEERETIKPYNLPNVILDYSVVFGVDEKSSKILLKFLGNERNQSEIDFQVITACEWDKEIENNQGEISIKYSSLPSCPIFIRASELGSDNFSTVKIPRSQLSKSPSYAIGEKKFTLLNSELLNIKDNGWAIRDKCRLPKTHLATKNEYEVLWHYLKNEGLLESLERKYFLSSDGPRSYYIWQLKFLSTEMGKHKYRMQNHMGSKHGLVCVTQV
;
A
#
# COMPACT_ATOMS: atom_id res chain seq x y z
N MET A 1 23.78 -68.53 25.89
CA MET A 1 23.71 -68.36 24.42
C MET A 1 22.41 -67.63 24.13
N LEU A 2 22.49 -66.32 23.98
CA LEU A 2 21.39 -65.41 23.63
C LEU A 2 21.96 -64.52 22.53
N ILE A 3 21.33 -64.52 21.35
CA ILE A 3 21.68 -63.60 20.26
C ILE A 3 20.48 -62.73 19.96
N ASN A 4 20.80 -61.45 19.81
CA ASN A 4 19.98 -60.27 19.66
C ASN A 4 19.27 -60.20 18.31
N ILE A 5 18.11 -59.54 18.33
CA ILE A 5 17.39 -59.05 17.16
C ILE A 5 17.89 -57.62 16.88
N GLY A 6 18.49 -57.42 15.71
CA GLY A 6 18.85 -56.11 15.18
C GLY A 6 19.14 -56.26 13.70
N ASP A 7 18.29 -55.67 12.86
CA ASP A 7 18.56 -55.13 11.52
C ASP A 7 17.33 -55.24 10.62
N PHE A 8 16.44 -54.25 10.67
CA PHE A 8 15.49 -53.94 9.61
C PHE A 8 15.08 -52.46 9.66
N VAL A 9 16.04 -51.56 9.40
CA VAL A 9 15.77 -50.15 9.09
C VAL A 9 16.82 -49.65 8.11
N ASN A 10 16.56 -49.73 6.79
CA ASN A 10 17.08 -48.78 5.79
C ASN A 10 16.66 -49.12 4.35
N MET A 11 15.36 -49.07 4.02
CA MET A 11 14.96 -49.08 2.60
C MET A 11 13.74 -48.25 2.22
N ASP A 12 13.23 -47.37 3.09
CA ASP A 12 12.04 -46.53 2.79
C ASP A 12 12.31 -45.02 2.65
N ARG A 13 13.56 -44.56 2.72
CA ARG A 13 13.88 -43.12 2.62
C ARG A 13 14.19 -42.60 1.21
N LEU A 14 14.27 -43.47 0.20
CA LEU A 14 14.64 -43.06 -1.16
C LEU A 14 13.46 -42.80 -2.11
N LEU A 15 12.24 -43.27 -1.78
CA LEU A 15 11.06 -43.12 -2.65
C LEU A 15 10.20 -41.89 -2.35
N ILE A 16 10.36 -41.25 -1.19
CA ILE A 16 9.55 -40.08 -0.79
C ILE A 16 10.12 -38.75 -1.35
N LYS A 17 11.41 -38.70 -1.72
CA LYS A 17 12.02 -37.49 -2.31
C LYS A 17 11.71 -37.28 -3.80
N SER A 18 11.33 -38.34 -4.53
CA SER A 18 11.02 -38.23 -5.96
C SER A 18 9.57 -37.84 -6.24
N VAL A 19 8.64 -38.05 -5.29
CA VAL A 19 7.23 -37.67 -5.45
C VAL A 19 7.01 -36.19 -5.12
N ALA A 20 7.79 -35.63 -4.19
CA ALA A 20 7.77 -34.18 -3.89
C ALA A 20 8.31 -33.31 -5.03
N PHE A 21 9.23 -33.84 -5.85
CA PHE A 21 9.79 -33.12 -7.00
C PHE A 21 8.85 -33.14 -8.23
N ILE A 22 8.01 -34.18 -8.37
CA ILE A 22 7.04 -34.29 -9.46
C ILE A 22 5.79 -33.43 -9.18
N LEU A 23 5.44 -33.17 -7.92
CA LEU A 23 4.35 -32.25 -7.54
C LEU A 23 4.72 -30.77 -7.67
N PHE A 24 6.01 -30.41 -7.65
CA PHE A 24 6.47 -29.04 -7.94
C PHE A 24 6.42 -28.68 -9.44
N LEU A 25 6.32 -29.66 -10.32
CA LEU A 25 6.25 -29.46 -11.77
C LEU A 25 4.81 -29.33 -12.30
N PHE A 26 3.79 -29.69 -11.50
CA PHE A 26 2.38 -29.63 -11.93
C PHE A 26 1.62 -28.37 -11.48
N SER A 27 2.22 -27.50 -10.67
CA SER A 27 1.66 -26.16 -10.36
C SER A 27 2.06 -25.07 -11.37
N ALA A 28 2.98 -25.38 -12.30
CA ALA A 28 3.35 -24.49 -13.40
C ALA A 28 2.45 -24.64 -14.66
N LEU A 29 1.47 -25.54 -14.64
CA LEU A 29 0.64 -25.89 -15.80
C LEU A 29 -0.85 -25.86 -15.46
N ALA A 30 -1.36 -24.67 -15.16
CA ALA A 30 -2.77 -24.35 -15.34
C ALA A 30 -2.90 -22.83 -15.55
N PHE A 31 -2.78 -22.45 -16.83
CA PHE A 31 -3.14 -21.20 -17.53
C PHE A 31 -2.02 -20.76 -18.48
N ALA A 32 -1.66 -21.65 -19.40
CA ALA A 32 -1.12 -21.21 -20.68
C ALA A 32 -2.28 -20.61 -21.50
N THR A 33 -2.68 -19.38 -21.19
CA THR A 33 -3.26 -18.53 -22.23
C THR A 33 -2.10 -18.07 -23.09
N GLU A 34 -2.10 -18.40 -24.39
CA GLU A 34 -1.09 -18.01 -25.40
C GLU A 34 -1.01 -16.49 -25.66
N GLY A 35 -1.18 -15.66 -24.63
CA GLY A 35 -1.07 -14.21 -24.69
C GLY A 35 -0.36 -13.67 -23.45
N LYS A 36 0.52 -12.70 -23.66
CA LYS A 36 1.15 -11.90 -22.60
C LYS A 36 0.07 -11.22 -21.77
N SER A 37 0.01 -11.47 -20.46
CA SER A 37 -0.98 -10.83 -19.58
C SER A 37 -0.76 -9.30 -19.53
N LEU A 38 -1.82 -8.53 -19.72
CA LEU A 38 -1.77 -7.07 -19.62
C LEU A 38 -1.77 -6.59 -18.17
N LYS A 39 -2.22 -7.43 -17.22
CA LYS A 39 -2.36 -7.05 -15.80
C LYS A 39 -1.23 -7.56 -14.90
N LEU A 40 -0.60 -8.67 -15.28
CA LEU A 40 0.43 -9.34 -14.49
C LEU A 40 1.64 -9.70 -15.34
N TYR A 41 2.83 -9.38 -14.83
CA TYR A 41 4.09 -10.04 -15.19
C TYR A 41 4.66 -10.66 -13.93
N ARG A 42 5.12 -11.91 -14.00
CA ARG A 42 5.83 -12.60 -12.92
C ARG A 42 6.91 -13.47 -13.55
N ASN A 43 8.14 -13.36 -13.07
CA ASN A 43 9.22 -14.24 -13.48
C ASN A 43 10.31 -14.27 -12.39
N THR A 44 11.14 -15.32 -12.43
CA THR A 44 12.44 -15.29 -11.74
C THR A 44 13.41 -14.52 -12.63
N GLU A 45 13.99 -13.45 -12.09
CA GLU A 45 14.93 -12.59 -12.82
C GLU A 45 16.28 -12.57 -12.12
N VAL A 46 17.37 -12.60 -12.89
CA VAL A 46 18.70 -12.25 -12.38
C VAL A 46 18.82 -10.74 -12.44
N VAL A 47 19.19 -10.11 -11.32
CA VAL A 47 19.40 -8.66 -11.21
C VAL A 47 20.78 -8.34 -10.70
N LYS A 48 21.27 -7.16 -11.06
CA LYS A 48 22.49 -6.59 -10.51
C LYS A 48 22.14 -5.66 -9.35
N LYS A 49 22.57 -6.00 -8.14
CA LYS A 49 22.39 -5.15 -6.96
C LYS A 49 23.46 -4.06 -6.93
N GLU A 50 23.01 -2.83 -6.72
CA GLU A 50 23.87 -1.70 -6.36
C GLU A 50 23.97 -1.58 -4.84
N ILE A 51 25.06 -1.00 -4.35
CA ILE A 51 25.23 -0.76 -2.92
C ILE A 51 24.31 0.39 -2.52
N ILE A 52 23.46 0.19 -1.52
CA ILE A 52 22.68 1.26 -0.93
C ILE A 52 23.60 2.15 -0.07
N HIS A 53 23.50 3.46 -0.25
CA HIS A 53 24.19 4.40 0.62
C HIS A 53 23.50 4.47 1.98
N VAL A 54 24.28 4.32 3.05
CA VAL A 54 23.79 4.27 4.43
C VAL A 54 24.19 5.52 5.19
N HIS A 55 23.24 6.15 5.87
CA HIS A 55 23.46 7.16 6.91
C HIS A 55 23.18 6.52 8.26
N ASN A 56 24.17 6.54 9.15
CA ASN A 56 23.99 6.01 10.49
C ASN A 56 23.43 7.11 11.39
N ALA A 57 22.27 6.87 11.98
CA ALA A 57 21.62 7.76 12.93
C ALA A 57 21.91 7.29 14.35
N PHE A 58 22.67 8.09 15.10
CA PHE A 58 22.97 7.86 16.50
C PHE A 58 21.91 8.53 17.36
N VAL A 59 21.13 7.72 18.08
CA VAL A 59 20.05 8.19 18.95
C VAL A 59 20.62 8.85 20.20
N GLU A 60 20.22 10.11 20.42
CA GLU A 60 20.50 10.87 21.63
C GLU A 60 19.41 10.65 22.68
N SER A 61 18.15 10.58 22.25
CA SER A 61 17.01 10.34 23.13
C SER A 61 15.85 9.68 22.36
N ILE A 62 15.04 8.93 23.10
CA ILE A 62 13.82 8.29 22.62
C ILE A 62 12.65 8.80 23.43
N THR A 63 11.55 9.07 22.74
CA THR A 63 10.25 9.32 23.34
C THR A 63 9.29 8.22 22.90
N GLU A 64 8.77 7.46 23.85
CA GLU A 64 7.66 6.54 23.59
C GLU A 64 6.36 7.34 23.43
N GLY A 65 5.49 6.89 22.54
CA GLY A 65 4.18 7.48 22.34
C GLY A 65 3.05 6.52 22.69
N GLU A 66 1.86 7.09 22.87
CA GLU A 66 0.64 6.31 23.08
C GLU A 66 0.04 5.87 21.74
N ILE A 67 -0.71 4.77 21.75
CA ILE A 67 -1.44 4.29 20.57
C ILE A 67 -2.53 5.32 20.21
N PRO A 68 -2.43 5.99 19.05
CA PRO A 68 -3.44 6.97 18.65
C PRO A 68 -4.73 6.26 18.23
N ASP A 69 -5.85 6.98 18.29
CA ASP A 69 -7.13 6.47 17.78
C ASP A 69 -7.16 6.35 16.25
N THR A 70 -6.17 6.91 15.54
CA THR A 70 -6.05 6.79 14.09
C THR A 70 -4.58 6.70 13.69
N PHE A 71 -4.24 5.72 12.84
CA PHE A 71 -2.89 5.53 12.34
C PHE A 71 -2.85 4.90 10.95
N ARG A 72 -1.64 4.88 10.37
CA ARG A 72 -1.28 4.24 9.10
C ARG A 72 0.03 3.45 9.28
N PHE A 73 0.40 2.67 8.28
CA PHE A 73 1.58 1.78 8.32
C PHE A 73 2.82 2.35 7.64
N ASN A 74 2.68 3.46 6.90
CA ASN A 74 3.75 4.12 6.18
C ASN A 74 3.87 5.61 6.55
N ASP A 75 3.52 5.95 7.79
CA ASP A 75 3.54 7.30 8.35
C ASP A 75 4.80 7.47 9.22
N ILE A 76 5.91 7.77 8.56
CA ILE A 76 7.20 8.03 9.20
C ILE A 76 7.72 9.35 8.65
N GLU A 77 8.17 10.23 9.55
CA GLU A 77 8.73 11.52 9.18
C GLU A 77 10.16 11.65 9.69
N ILE A 78 11.05 12.21 8.86
CA ILE A 78 12.41 12.54 9.24
C ILE A 78 12.60 14.04 8.99
N LYS A 79 12.79 14.80 10.07
CA LYS A 79 12.84 16.26 10.02
C LYS A 79 14.15 16.78 10.60
N ASN A 80 14.71 17.79 9.94
CA ASN A 80 15.83 18.53 10.48
C ASN A 80 15.30 19.49 11.57
N ILE A 81 15.89 19.44 12.77
CA ILE A 81 15.57 20.36 13.87
C ILE A 81 16.61 21.49 13.91
N THR A 82 17.88 21.12 13.79
CA THR A 82 19.03 22.03 13.78
C THR A 82 20.02 21.59 12.71
N GLU A 83 21.10 22.35 12.52
CA GLU A 83 22.16 22.02 11.57
C GLU A 83 22.70 20.58 11.71
N PHE A 84 22.72 20.01 12.92
CA PHE A 84 23.29 18.69 13.21
C PHE A 84 22.31 17.67 13.78
N THR A 85 21.13 18.11 14.23
CA THR A 85 20.16 17.26 14.94
C THR A 85 18.90 17.07 14.11
N TRP A 86 18.44 15.83 14.07
CA TRP A 86 17.26 15.40 13.34
C TRP A 86 16.29 14.68 14.27
N GLU A 87 15.02 14.66 13.90
CA GLU A 87 13.99 13.85 14.54
C GLU A 87 13.49 12.80 13.56
N ILE A 88 13.48 11.54 13.99
CA ILE A 88 12.78 10.45 13.32
C ILE A 88 11.50 10.19 14.12
N THR A 89 10.34 10.50 13.56
CA THR A 89 9.03 10.22 14.16
C THR A 89 8.41 9.01 13.47
N ASN A 90 8.17 7.94 14.22
CA ASN A 90 7.51 6.72 13.74
C ASN A 90 6.05 6.71 14.18
N ASN A 91 5.13 7.20 13.35
CA ASN A 91 3.69 7.19 13.64
C ASN A 91 3.00 5.87 13.25
N THR A 92 3.77 4.80 13.07
CA THR A 92 3.28 3.48 12.65
C THR A 92 3.20 2.51 13.84
N PRO A 93 2.38 1.45 13.75
CA PRO A 93 2.29 0.44 14.80
C PRO A 93 3.48 -0.54 14.82
N ILE A 94 4.50 -0.34 13.98
CA ILE A 94 5.63 -1.25 13.82
C ILE A 94 6.91 -0.50 14.20
N PRO A 95 7.67 -0.95 15.20
CA PRO A 95 8.95 -0.31 15.53
C PRO A 95 9.96 -0.53 14.39
N SER A 96 10.93 0.36 14.22
CA SER A 96 11.91 0.22 13.11
C SER A 96 13.28 0.80 13.45
N LYS A 97 14.32 0.16 12.89
CA LYS A 97 15.70 0.68 12.80
C LYS A 97 16.04 1.18 11.39
N TYR A 98 15.24 0.82 10.40
CA TYR A 98 15.56 1.00 8.98
C TYR A 98 14.56 1.92 8.31
N PHE A 99 15.06 2.96 7.65
CA PHE A 99 14.23 3.96 6.98
C PHE A 99 14.80 4.24 5.59
N PRO A 100 14.29 3.56 4.55
CA PRO A 100 14.62 3.91 3.17
C PRO A 100 14.12 5.33 2.87
N VAL A 101 14.99 6.19 2.34
CA VAL A 101 14.71 7.61 2.12
C VAL A 101 15.11 8.06 0.73
N LYS A 102 14.30 8.92 0.11
CA LYS A 102 14.69 9.73 -1.04
C LYS A 102 15.16 11.08 -0.54
N LEU A 103 16.31 11.53 -1.03
CA LEU A 103 16.82 12.87 -0.77
C LEU A 103 16.26 13.82 -1.85
N LYS A 104 15.88 15.06 -1.50
CA LYS A 104 15.23 15.96 -2.47
C LYS A 104 16.14 16.45 -3.61
N LYS A 105 17.45 16.54 -3.38
CA LYS A 105 18.48 17.03 -4.31
C LYS A 105 19.35 15.91 -4.88
N SER A 106 19.40 14.74 -4.25
CA SER A 106 20.10 13.57 -4.77
C SER A 106 19.16 12.65 -5.53
N ASP A 107 19.63 12.10 -6.64
CA ASP A 107 18.87 11.10 -7.38
C ASP A 107 19.07 9.71 -6.75
N GLY A 108 17.96 9.11 -6.33
CA GLY A 108 17.91 7.71 -5.91
C GLY A 108 17.50 7.53 -4.45
N LEU A 109 17.40 6.26 -4.07
CA LEU A 109 17.04 5.84 -2.73
C LEU A 109 18.30 5.54 -1.89
N GLU A 110 18.29 6.03 -0.66
CA GLU A 110 19.31 5.79 0.36
C GLU A 110 18.68 5.17 1.60
N LEU A 111 19.48 4.79 2.59
CA LEU A 111 19.01 4.15 3.83
C LEU A 111 19.50 4.93 5.05
N VAL A 112 18.57 5.30 5.92
CA VAL A 112 18.90 5.69 7.29
C VAL A 112 18.81 4.45 8.18
N VAL A 113 19.87 4.18 8.93
CA VAL A 113 19.94 3.09 9.91
C VAL A 113 20.13 3.70 11.29
N SER A 114 19.14 3.53 12.16
CA SER A 114 19.24 3.92 13.56
C SER A 114 19.96 2.84 14.37
N ASN A 115 20.84 3.26 15.28
CA ASN A 115 21.55 2.36 16.18
C ASN A 115 20.62 1.72 17.24
N VAL A 116 19.45 2.31 17.50
CA VAL A 116 18.41 1.80 18.41
C VAL A 116 17.08 1.71 17.65
N GLU A 117 16.19 0.82 18.07
CA GLU A 117 14.82 0.78 17.54
C GLU A 117 14.10 2.08 17.87
N VAL A 118 13.55 2.75 16.85
CA VAL A 118 12.56 3.81 17.07
C VAL A 118 11.24 3.12 17.37
N PRO A 119 10.64 3.32 18.56
CA PRO A 119 9.44 2.61 18.98
C PRO A 119 8.24 2.94 18.09
N ALA A 120 7.25 2.03 18.07
CA ALA A 120 5.96 2.30 17.45
C ALA A 120 5.31 3.53 18.10
N PHE A 121 4.72 4.42 17.30
CA PHE A 121 4.11 5.68 17.72
C PHE A 121 5.03 6.65 18.50
N GLY A 122 6.34 6.43 18.51
CA GLY A 122 7.29 7.29 19.21
C GLY A 122 8.21 8.08 18.28
N SER A 123 9.16 8.78 18.87
CA SER A 123 10.20 9.50 18.13
C SER A 123 11.58 9.31 18.74
N ALA A 124 12.60 9.56 17.91
CA ALA A 124 13.99 9.58 18.33
C ALA A 124 14.67 10.85 17.82
N ILE A 125 15.40 11.51 18.72
CA ILE A 125 16.32 12.59 18.36
C ILE A 125 17.66 11.95 18.01
N VAL A 126 18.18 12.27 16.82
CA VAL A 126 19.35 11.61 16.25
C VAL A 126 20.37 12.61 15.70
N ILE A 127 21.63 12.20 15.75
CA ILE A 127 22.74 12.83 15.02
C ILE A 127 23.23 11.84 13.96
N PHE A 128 23.42 12.32 12.74
CA PHE A 128 23.98 11.51 11.66
C PHE A 128 25.50 11.43 11.73
N ASP A 129 26.05 10.32 11.27
CA ASP A 129 27.50 10.09 11.11
C ASP A 129 28.20 11.08 10.16
N ARG A 130 27.42 11.77 9.33
CA ARG A 130 27.87 12.80 8.40
C ARG A 130 26.84 13.91 8.26
N ALA A 131 27.30 15.10 7.87
CA ALA A 131 26.41 16.23 7.63
C ALA A 131 25.43 15.91 6.49
N VAL A 132 24.13 15.91 6.82
CA VAL A 132 23.05 15.84 5.83
C VAL A 132 22.37 17.20 5.77
N SER A 133 22.36 17.82 4.60
CA SER A 133 21.74 19.13 4.37
C SER A 133 20.51 19.06 3.46
N ASP A 134 20.14 17.85 3.06
CA ASP A 134 19.06 17.59 2.14
C ASP A 134 17.84 17.02 2.87
N ALA A 135 16.66 17.47 2.49
CA ALA A 135 15.44 16.98 3.10
C ALA A 135 15.21 15.52 2.67
N MET A 136 14.76 14.71 3.62
CA MET A 136 14.51 13.29 3.44
C MET A 136 13.01 13.01 3.34
N GLU A 137 12.61 12.17 2.40
CA GLU A 137 11.26 11.62 2.30
C GLU A 137 11.34 10.10 2.45
N VAL A 138 10.59 9.53 3.40
CA VAL A 138 10.59 8.07 3.61
C VAL A 138 9.88 7.38 2.43
N ALA A 139 10.58 6.42 1.82
CA ALA A 139 10.07 5.60 0.72
C ALA A 139 9.87 4.16 1.20
N TYR A 140 8.78 3.97 1.94
CA TYR A 140 8.40 2.69 2.53
C TYR A 140 8.35 1.57 1.48
N GLN A 141 8.87 0.38 1.80
CA GLN A 141 8.97 -0.74 0.86
C GLN A 141 7.84 -1.78 1.07
N GLY A 142 7.08 -1.72 2.16
CA GLY A 142 5.96 -2.62 2.42
C GLY A 142 4.61 -2.06 1.91
N ASN A 143 4.48 -1.77 0.61
CA ASN A 143 3.29 -1.09 0.07
C ASN A 143 2.06 -2.01 -0.20
N LEU A 144 1.89 -3.08 0.59
CA LEU A 144 0.64 -3.84 0.69
C LEU A 144 0.02 -3.70 2.07
N PHE A 145 -1.30 -3.83 2.13
CA PHE A 145 -2.08 -3.67 3.36
C PHE A 145 -1.79 -2.35 4.10
N LEU A 146 -2.20 -1.22 3.52
CA LEU A 146 -2.00 0.13 4.05
C LEU A 146 -3.33 0.85 4.37
N PRO A 147 -4.30 0.24 5.07
CA PRO A 147 -5.52 0.95 5.43
C PRO A 147 -5.21 2.10 6.39
N ARG A 148 -6.11 3.09 6.43
CA ARG A 148 -6.16 4.07 7.52
C ARG A 148 -6.98 3.46 8.65
N VAL A 149 -6.31 3.00 9.70
CA VAL A 149 -6.95 2.35 10.84
C VAL A 149 -7.51 3.40 11.77
N ILE A 150 -8.74 3.19 12.23
CA ILE A 150 -9.45 4.06 13.17
C ILE A 150 -9.98 3.16 14.30
N LEU A 151 -9.53 3.39 15.53
CA LEU A 151 -10.01 2.65 16.69
C LEU A 151 -11.26 3.34 17.25
N GLY A 152 -12.37 2.60 17.35
CA GLY A 152 -13.62 3.05 17.95
C GLY A 152 -14.77 3.40 16.98
N PRO A 153 -15.97 3.65 17.54
CA PRO A 153 -17.19 3.95 16.80
C PRO A 153 -17.16 5.32 16.11
N TYR A 154 -18.16 5.56 15.24
CA TYR A 154 -18.40 6.90 14.69
C TYR A 154 -19.01 7.85 15.72
N ASN A 155 -19.89 7.30 16.55
CA ASN A 155 -20.56 8.01 17.62
C ASN A 155 -20.02 7.51 18.95
N VAL A 156 -19.30 8.37 19.65
CA VAL A 156 -18.69 8.08 20.95
C VAL A 156 -19.77 7.73 21.99
N GLU A 157 -21.02 8.16 21.75
CA GLU A 157 -22.15 7.96 22.65
C GLU A 157 -22.84 6.60 22.51
N ASP A 158 -22.50 5.77 21.52
CA ASP A 158 -23.21 4.50 21.25
C ASP A 158 -23.21 3.54 22.45
N CYS A 159 -22.21 3.63 23.33
CA CYS A 159 -22.14 2.90 24.61
C CYS A 159 -22.09 3.84 25.84
N ASN A 160 -22.53 5.10 25.75
CA ASN A 160 -22.53 6.01 26.90
C ASN A 160 -23.85 5.95 27.69
N SER A 161 -23.81 6.38 28.95
CA SER A 161 -24.91 6.28 29.91
C SER A 161 -26.06 7.27 29.65
N PRO A 162 -27.33 6.89 29.93
CA PRO A 162 -27.77 5.58 30.41
C PRO A 162 -27.77 4.53 29.28
N GLN A 163 -27.07 3.41 29.50
CA GLN A 163 -26.95 2.35 28.50
C GLN A 163 -28.21 1.49 28.44
N ASP A 164 -28.70 1.19 27.23
CA ASP A 164 -29.71 0.17 26.99
C ASP A 164 -29.05 -1.23 26.95
N LEU A 165 -29.03 -1.90 28.11
CA LEU A 165 -28.44 -3.25 28.25
C LEU A 165 -29.15 -4.32 27.41
N SER A 166 -30.33 -4.02 26.84
CA SER A 166 -31.09 -4.96 26.00
C SER A 166 -30.59 -5.02 24.54
N LYS A 167 -29.68 -4.12 24.15
CA LYS A 167 -29.13 -4.02 22.79
C LYS A 167 -27.61 -4.16 22.79
N THR A 168 -27.07 -4.66 21.68
CA THR A 168 -25.63 -4.62 21.44
C THR A 168 -25.22 -3.18 21.18
N CYS A 169 -24.15 -2.72 21.83
CA CYS A 169 -23.55 -1.42 21.59
C CYS A 169 -22.10 -1.58 21.10
N TYR A 170 -21.55 -0.52 20.49
CA TYR A 170 -20.18 -0.50 19.96
C TYR A 170 -19.34 0.56 20.68
N SER A 171 -18.28 0.16 21.36
CA SER A 171 -17.42 1.07 22.12
C SER A 171 -16.03 1.22 21.50
N PHE A 172 -15.29 2.20 22.02
CA PHE A 172 -13.83 2.20 21.90
C PHE A 172 -13.24 0.95 22.60
N PRO A 173 -12.13 0.43 22.08
CA PRO A 173 -11.33 -0.55 22.82
C PRO A 173 -10.68 0.09 24.06
N GLU A 174 -10.64 -0.66 25.17
CA GLU A 174 -9.83 -0.32 26.35
C GLU A 174 -8.32 -0.38 26.03
N PRO A 175 -7.43 0.20 26.86
CA PRO A 175 -5.98 0.23 26.58
C PRO A 175 -5.36 -1.13 26.22
N GLU A 176 -5.63 -2.18 26.99
CA GLU A 176 -5.13 -3.54 26.69
C GLU A 176 -5.70 -4.07 25.35
N GLN A 177 -6.96 -3.76 25.06
CA GLN A 177 -7.61 -4.16 23.81
C GLN A 177 -7.04 -3.40 22.61
N LYS A 178 -6.68 -2.11 22.78
CA LYS A 178 -6.00 -1.31 21.77
C LYS A 178 -4.68 -1.95 21.40
N GLU A 179 -3.91 -2.40 22.38
CA GLU A 179 -2.63 -3.09 22.17
C GLU A 179 -2.83 -4.38 21.37
N SER A 180 -3.77 -5.24 21.77
CA SER A 180 -4.06 -6.48 21.06
C SER A 180 -4.54 -6.28 19.62
N ILE A 181 -5.39 -5.28 19.40
CA ILE A 181 -5.89 -4.93 18.06
C ILE A 181 -4.77 -4.35 17.20
N LYS A 182 -3.93 -3.47 17.76
CA LYS A 182 -2.73 -2.93 17.11
C LYS A 182 -1.82 -4.06 16.66
N ASN A 183 -1.51 -5.01 17.55
CA ASN A 183 -0.61 -6.12 17.24
C ASN A 183 -1.20 -7.02 16.14
N MET A 184 -2.49 -7.35 16.22
CA MET A 184 -3.17 -8.11 15.17
C MET A 184 -3.12 -7.43 13.81
N ILE A 185 -3.39 -6.12 13.73
CA ILE A 185 -3.42 -5.41 12.46
C ILE A 185 -2.01 -5.18 11.89
N ALA A 186 -1.00 -5.01 12.76
CA ALA A 186 0.42 -4.94 12.39
C ALA A 186 0.94 -6.26 11.86
N LEU A 187 0.53 -7.39 12.47
CA LEU A 187 0.87 -8.71 11.99
C LEU A 187 0.31 -8.96 10.59
N ILE A 188 -0.97 -8.62 10.35
CA ILE A 188 -1.58 -8.75 9.02
C ILE A 188 -0.82 -7.90 7.99
N HIS A 189 -0.41 -6.67 8.35
CA HIS A 189 0.41 -5.83 7.49
C HIS A 189 1.75 -6.50 7.15
N GLN A 190 2.49 -6.98 8.15
CA GLN A 190 3.78 -7.63 7.95
C GLN A 190 3.66 -8.86 7.06
N LEU A 191 2.73 -9.76 7.38
CA LEU A 191 2.48 -10.98 6.59
C LEU A 191 2.07 -10.64 5.16
N SER A 192 1.22 -9.62 4.95
CA SER A 192 0.80 -9.22 3.59
C SER A 192 1.96 -8.78 2.69
N ASN A 193 3.10 -8.41 3.28
CA ASN A 193 4.30 -8.02 2.56
C ASN A 193 5.35 -9.16 2.46
N THR A 194 4.97 -10.41 2.77
CA THR A 194 5.84 -11.58 2.58
C THR A 194 5.48 -12.42 1.36
N ARG A 195 6.48 -13.18 0.88
CA ARG A 195 6.36 -14.13 -0.23
C ARG A 195 5.49 -15.30 0.16
N GLN A 196 5.77 -15.92 1.31
CA GLN A 196 4.99 -17.07 1.80
C GLN A 196 3.51 -16.74 1.93
N TYR A 197 3.13 -15.58 2.49
CA TYR A 197 1.73 -15.19 2.58
C TYR A 197 1.08 -15.04 1.19
N SER A 198 1.79 -14.39 0.26
CA SER A 198 1.32 -14.19 -1.12
C SER A 198 1.10 -15.52 -1.85
N GLU A 199 2.03 -16.46 -1.70
CA GLU A 199 1.91 -17.81 -2.25
C GLU A 199 0.72 -18.56 -1.62
N GLN A 200 0.57 -18.49 -0.30
CA GLN A 200 -0.50 -19.20 0.40
C GLN A 200 -1.91 -18.68 0.04
N ILE A 201 -2.11 -17.37 -0.08
CA ILE A 201 -3.41 -16.82 -0.52
C ILE A 201 -3.72 -17.18 -1.98
N GLU A 202 -2.71 -17.17 -2.86
CA GLU A 202 -2.88 -17.58 -4.25
C GLU A 202 -3.24 -19.06 -4.36
N GLN A 203 -2.48 -19.95 -3.70
CA GLN A 203 -2.74 -21.38 -3.71
C GLN A 203 -4.10 -21.73 -3.10
N PHE A 204 -4.48 -21.09 -1.98
CA PHE A 204 -5.80 -21.28 -1.40
C PHE A 204 -6.91 -20.96 -2.40
N MET A 205 -6.81 -19.81 -3.09
CA MET A 205 -7.82 -19.39 -4.06
C MET A 205 -7.83 -20.27 -5.30
N ILE A 206 -6.67 -20.71 -5.81
CA ILE A 206 -6.58 -21.67 -6.93
C ILE A 206 -7.28 -22.98 -6.57
N ASN A 207 -7.00 -23.54 -5.39
CA ASN A 207 -7.60 -24.79 -4.93
C ASN A 207 -9.11 -24.64 -4.75
N ARG A 208 -9.55 -23.54 -4.13
CA ARG A 208 -10.97 -23.22 -3.95
C ARG A 208 -11.71 -23.11 -5.29
N CYS A 209 -11.14 -22.38 -6.25
CA CYS A 209 -11.79 -22.14 -7.54
C CYS A 209 -11.76 -23.37 -8.45
N THR A 210 -10.72 -24.20 -8.35
CA THR A 210 -10.68 -25.51 -9.03
C THR A 210 -11.74 -26.45 -8.47
N GLY A 211 -11.87 -26.54 -7.14
CA GLY A 211 -12.84 -27.40 -6.48
C GLY A 211 -14.29 -26.90 -6.57
N GLN A 212 -14.52 -25.59 -6.69
CA GLN A 212 -15.84 -24.97 -6.74
C GLN A 212 -15.91 -23.79 -7.75
N PRO A 213 -15.83 -24.05 -9.07
CA PRO A 213 -15.71 -23.01 -10.09
C PRO A 213 -16.84 -21.96 -10.08
N SER A 214 -18.07 -22.39 -9.79
CA SER A 214 -19.24 -21.50 -9.75
C SER A 214 -19.13 -20.41 -8.68
N ARG A 215 -18.42 -20.66 -7.56
CA ARG A 215 -18.23 -19.69 -6.48
C ARG A 215 -17.22 -18.60 -6.84
N CYS A 216 -16.30 -18.87 -7.76
CA CYS A 216 -15.29 -17.91 -8.21
C CYS A 216 -15.67 -17.18 -9.50
N SER A 217 -16.74 -17.58 -10.18
CA SER A 217 -17.18 -17.00 -11.46
C SER A 217 -17.34 -15.48 -11.44
N ASN A 218 -17.89 -14.92 -10.34
CA ASN A 218 -18.07 -13.48 -10.14
C ASN A 218 -16.76 -12.70 -9.99
N TYR A 219 -15.63 -13.39 -9.84
CA TYR A 219 -14.31 -12.82 -9.62
C TYR A 219 -13.27 -13.33 -10.63
N ASN A 220 -13.73 -14.00 -11.69
CA ASN A 220 -12.87 -14.59 -12.68
C ASN A 220 -12.28 -13.51 -13.60
N ASP A 221 -11.06 -13.10 -13.31
CA ASP A 221 -10.22 -12.28 -14.19
C ASP A 221 -9.04 -13.15 -14.63
N ASN A 222 -9.07 -13.63 -15.87
CA ASN A 222 -8.05 -14.54 -16.38
C ASN A 222 -6.65 -13.87 -16.45
N GLN A 223 -6.57 -12.53 -16.40
CA GLN A 223 -5.30 -11.81 -16.48
C GLN A 223 -4.73 -11.41 -15.10
N LEU A 224 -5.57 -11.40 -14.06
CA LEU A 224 -5.16 -11.11 -12.68
C LEU A 224 -5.67 -12.23 -11.74
N PRO A 225 -4.79 -13.15 -11.30
CA PRO A 225 -5.16 -14.25 -10.42
C PRO A 225 -5.96 -13.80 -9.19
N TYR A 226 -6.98 -14.57 -8.82
CA TYR A 226 -7.94 -14.15 -7.80
C TYR A 226 -7.29 -13.89 -6.43
N GLY A 227 -6.33 -14.72 -6.02
CA GLY A 227 -5.57 -14.50 -4.79
C GLY A 227 -4.79 -13.19 -4.81
N LEU A 228 -4.14 -12.87 -5.94
CA LEU A 228 -3.38 -11.63 -6.10
C LEU A 228 -4.31 -10.39 -6.14
N ARG A 229 -5.45 -10.48 -6.83
CA ARG A 229 -6.50 -9.45 -6.76
C ARG A 229 -6.93 -9.20 -5.32
N ASN A 230 -7.16 -10.27 -4.55
CA ASN A 230 -7.58 -10.16 -3.16
C ASN A 230 -6.47 -9.59 -2.27
N LEU A 231 -5.20 -9.94 -2.52
CA LEU A 231 -4.04 -9.34 -1.85
C LEU A 231 -3.98 -7.82 -2.08
N LEU A 232 -4.23 -7.35 -3.31
CA LEU A 232 -4.24 -5.90 -3.61
C LEU A 232 -5.46 -5.18 -2.99
N ALA A 233 -6.61 -5.85 -2.94
CA ALA A 233 -7.86 -5.26 -2.43
C ALA A 233 -7.96 -5.29 -0.90
N PHE A 234 -7.36 -6.29 -0.25
CA PHE A 234 -7.33 -6.41 1.20
C PHE A 234 -6.33 -5.42 1.79
N GLY A 235 -6.81 -4.43 2.55
CA GLY A 235 -5.98 -3.34 3.06
C GLY A 235 -5.54 -2.35 1.99
N GLY A 236 -6.38 -2.07 0.99
CA GLY A 236 -6.10 -1.02 0.01
C GLY A 236 -5.69 0.31 0.66
N GLN A 237 -4.67 0.96 0.10
CA GLN A 237 -4.06 2.14 0.71
C GLN A 237 -5.06 3.27 0.97
N ASP A 238 -5.13 3.72 2.21
CA ASP A 238 -6.04 4.76 2.73
C ASP A 238 -7.52 4.36 2.84
N HIS A 239 -7.86 3.07 2.66
CA HIS A 239 -9.18 2.56 3.02
C HIS A 239 -9.43 2.81 4.52
N ASN A 240 -10.53 3.52 4.84
CA ASN A 240 -10.86 3.80 6.24
C ASN A 240 -11.38 2.55 6.92
N LEU A 241 -10.55 1.90 7.73
CA LEU A 241 -10.88 0.68 8.47
C LEU A 241 -11.15 1.02 9.94
N LYS A 242 -12.41 0.94 10.35
CA LYS A 242 -12.80 1.15 11.75
C LYS A 242 -12.85 -0.15 12.53
N LEU A 243 -12.15 -0.22 13.66
CA LEU A 243 -12.11 -1.39 14.54
C LEU A 243 -12.78 -1.06 15.86
N LYS A 244 -13.84 -1.81 16.22
CA LYS A 244 -14.71 -1.52 17.37
C LYS A 244 -14.84 -2.73 18.29
N VAL A 245 -15.34 -2.51 19.50
CA VAL A 245 -15.65 -3.58 20.46
C VAL A 245 -17.16 -3.64 20.70
N MET A 246 -17.75 -4.82 20.57
CA MET A 246 -19.17 -5.06 20.87
C MET A 246 -19.35 -5.38 22.36
N ARG A 247 -20.35 -4.74 22.98
CA ARG A 247 -20.68 -4.88 24.41
C ARG A 247 -22.18 -5.04 24.66
N ASN A 248 -22.54 -5.20 25.93
CA ASN A 248 -23.89 -5.31 26.49
C ASN A 248 -24.58 -6.64 26.15
N ARG A 249 -25.37 -6.70 25.07
CA ARG A 249 -26.04 -7.93 24.65
C ARG A 249 -25.23 -8.65 23.57
N TYR A 250 -24.90 -9.91 23.82
CA TYR A 250 -24.27 -10.77 22.82
C TYR A 250 -25.19 -10.92 21.60
N ARG A 251 -24.61 -10.71 20.41
CA ARG A 251 -25.28 -10.87 19.11
C ARG A 251 -24.58 -11.90 18.24
N SER A 252 -23.25 -11.81 18.19
CA SER A 252 -22.37 -12.66 17.39
C SER A 252 -20.93 -12.48 17.88
N GLU A 253 -20.03 -13.37 17.43
CA GLU A 253 -18.59 -13.25 17.67
C GLU A 253 -18.01 -11.99 17.02
N GLY A 254 -18.45 -11.69 15.79
CA GLY A 254 -18.04 -10.54 15.01
C GLY A 254 -19.19 -9.97 14.18
N VAL A 255 -19.05 -8.70 13.79
CA VAL A 255 -19.86 -8.06 12.74
C VAL A 255 -18.97 -7.05 12.01
N GLY A 256 -19.01 -7.09 10.68
CA GLY A 256 -18.30 -6.16 9.83
C GLY A 256 -19.11 -5.78 8.60
N GLY A 257 -18.71 -4.69 7.96
CA GLY A 257 -19.32 -4.24 6.72
C GLY A 257 -18.63 -3.00 6.16
N GLY A 258 -18.60 -2.90 4.84
CA GLY A 258 -17.96 -1.79 4.17
C GLY A 258 -18.08 -1.85 2.67
N SER A 259 -17.36 -0.94 2.01
CA SER A 259 -17.33 -0.82 0.56
C SER A 259 -16.09 -1.49 -0.03
N ASN A 260 -16.21 -1.99 -1.25
CA ASN A 260 -15.05 -2.50 -2.00
C ASN A 260 -13.98 -1.42 -2.15
N VAL A 261 -12.71 -1.80 -1.95
CA VAL A 261 -11.55 -0.96 -2.28
C VAL A 261 -11.51 -0.65 -3.78
N MET A 262 -11.21 0.60 -4.12
CA MET A 262 -11.05 1.04 -5.52
C MET A 262 -9.62 0.83 -6.01
N LEU A 263 -9.35 -0.31 -6.66
CA LEU A 263 -8.01 -0.65 -7.18
C LEU A 263 -7.52 0.24 -8.34
N ASN A 264 -8.39 1.05 -8.92
CA ASN A 264 -8.02 2.07 -9.91
C ASN A 264 -7.57 3.40 -9.29
N GLN A 265 -7.55 3.51 -7.96
CA GLN A 265 -7.09 4.69 -7.24
C GLN A 265 -5.77 4.40 -6.52
N TYR A 266 -4.88 5.41 -6.44
CA TYR A 266 -3.65 5.31 -5.66
C TYR A 266 -3.96 5.35 -4.14
N LEU A 267 -4.72 6.34 -3.68
CA LEU A 267 -5.33 6.35 -2.36
C LEU A 267 -6.84 6.11 -2.52
N THR A 268 -7.37 5.04 -1.94
CA THR A 268 -8.82 4.82 -1.93
C THR A 268 -9.46 5.67 -0.83
N ASN A 269 -10.64 6.24 -1.06
CA ASN A 269 -11.40 6.97 -0.03
C ASN A 269 -12.61 6.17 0.50
N THR A 270 -12.70 4.90 0.12
CA THR A 270 -13.70 3.97 0.61
C THR A 270 -13.54 3.73 2.11
N GLY A 271 -14.52 3.08 2.73
CA GLY A 271 -14.38 2.69 4.13
C GLY A 271 -15.25 1.51 4.50
N GLY A 272 -14.97 1.00 5.68
CA GLY A 272 -15.66 -0.10 6.31
C GLY A 272 -15.38 -0.14 7.80
N TRP A 273 -16.01 -1.08 8.47
CA TRP A 273 -15.81 -1.31 9.88
C TRP A 273 -15.89 -2.80 10.20
N ALA A 274 -15.18 -3.18 11.24
CA ALA A 274 -15.18 -4.51 11.84
C ALA A 274 -15.32 -4.35 13.36
N ALA A 275 -16.07 -5.23 13.98
CA ALA A 275 -16.24 -5.27 15.43
C ALA A 275 -16.23 -6.71 15.91
N THR A 276 -15.65 -6.94 17.08
CA THR A 276 -15.64 -8.25 17.74
C THR A 276 -16.28 -8.17 19.12
N TRP A 277 -16.83 -9.28 19.58
CA TRP A 277 -17.36 -9.39 20.93
C TRP A 277 -16.24 -9.25 21.95
N HIS A 278 -16.44 -8.43 22.99
CA HIS A 278 -15.38 -8.07 23.94
C HIS A 278 -14.64 -9.28 24.54
N SER A 279 -15.29 -10.44 24.71
CA SER A 279 -14.64 -11.63 25.28
C SER A 279 -13.56 -12.24 24.39
N ILE A 280 -13.55 -11.95 23.10
CA ILE A 280 -12.49 -12.36 22.16
C ILE A 280 -11.18 -11.64 22.47
N LEU A 281 -11.28 -10.43 23.04
CA LEU A 281 -10.17 -9.58 23.45
C LEU A 281 -9.75 -9.82 24.92
N ASN A 282 -10.30 -10.85 25.58
CA ASN A 282 -9.86 -11.21 26.93
C ASN A 282 -8.45 -11.82 26.87
N PRO A 283 -7.61 -11.66 27.90
CA PRO A 283 -6.24 -12.19 27.92
C PRO A 283 -6.15 -13.70 27.67
N SER A 284 -7.15 -14.50 28.06
CA SER A 284 -7.15 -15.95 27.79
C SER A 284 -7.52 -16.34 26.35
N ASN A 285 -8.02 -15.40 25.55
CA ASN A 285 -8.50 -15.63 24.19
C ASN A 285 -7.73 -14.84 23.13
N VAL A 286 -7.04 -13.76 23.51
CA VAL A 286 -6.23 -12.96 22.61
C VAL A 286 -5.17 -13.81 21.94
N TYR A 287 -4.86 -13.54 20.67
CA TYR A 287 -3.88 -14.27 19.86
C TYR A 287 -4.17 -15.77 19.62
N SER A 288 -5.33 -16.26 20.04
CA SER A 288 -5.83 -17.59 19.68
C SER A 288 -6.24 -17.66 18.20
N GLU A 289 -6.41 -18.88 17.69
CA GLU A 289 -7.01 -19.12 16.37
C GLU A 289 -8.38 -18.41 16.24
N ARG A 290 -9.24 -18.51 17.27
CA ARG A 290 -10.55 -17.85 17.29
C ARG A 290 -10.41 -16.33 17.16
N PHE A 291 -9.41 -15.74 17.81
CA PHE A 291 -9.15 -14.30 17.74
C PHE A 291 -8.76 -13.88 16.32
N TYR A 292 -7.79 -14.54 15.69
CA TYR A 292 -7.34 -14.20 14.34
C TYR A 292 -8.39 -14.47 13.29
N ARG A 293 -9.09 -15.62 13.38
CA ARG A 293 -10.17 -15.98 12.46
C ARG A 293 -11.25 -14.90 12.46
N THR A 294 -11.73 -14.52 13.66
CA THR A 294 -12.82 -13.55 13.78
C THR A 294 -12.39 -12.18 13.26
N TRP A 295 -11.22 -11.67 13.66
CA TRP A 295 -10.78 -10.37 13.19
C TRP A 295 -10.53 -10.34 11.68
N PHE A 296 -9.84 -11.34 11.13
CA PHE A 296 -9.59 -11.38 9.69
C PHE A 296 -10.89 -11.45 8.90
N HIS A 297 -11.84 -12.28 9.35
CA HIS A 297 -13.18 -12.40 8.76
C HIS A 297 -13.90 -11.05 8.70
N GLU A 298 -13.98 -10.33 9.83
CA GLU A 298 -14.69 -9.05 9.86
C GLU A 298 -13.95 -7.93 9.15
N ILE A 299 -12.61 -7.93 9.17
CA ILE A 299 -11.80 -7.00 8.38
C ILE A 299 -12.00 -7.25 6.88
N ALA A 300 -12.14 -8.50 6.45
CA ALA A 300 -12.49 -8.79 5.06
C ALA A 300 -13.87 -8.21 4.70
N HIS A 301 -14.88 -8.34 5.57
CA HIS A 301 -16.15 -7.65 5.37
C HIS A 301 -16.03 -6.12 5.30
N ALA A 302 -15.16 -5.51 6.12
CA ALA A 302 -14.89 -4.08 6.05
C ALA A 302 -14.33 -3.65 4.68
N HIS A 303 -13.57 -4.52 4.01
CA HIS A 303 -13.03 -4.28 2.66
C HIS A 303 -14.00 -4.68 1.53
N GLY A 304 -15.26 -4.95 1.84
CA GLY A 304 -16.31 -5.25 0.86
C GLY A 304 -16.37 -6.71 0.41
N PHE A 305 -15.57 -7.60 1.00
CA PHE A 305 -15.63 -9.02 0.70
C PHE A 305 -16.92 -9.64 1.26
N SER A 306 -17.59 -10.47 0.45
CA SER A 306 -18.76 -11.24 0.85
C SER A 306 -18.35 -12.64 1.34
N HIS A 307 -19.27 -13.36 1.98
CA HIS A 307 -19.11 -14.80 2.28
C HIS A 307 -18.71 -15.65 1.07
N ALA A 308 -19.20 -15.29 -0.13
CA ALA A 308 -18.90 -16.03 -1.35
C ALA A 308 -17.46 -15.82 -1.84
N SER A 309 -16.81 -14.73 -1.46
CA SER A 309 -15.47 -14.36 -1.93
C SER A 309 -14.36 -15.32 -1.51
N GLY A 310 -14.61 -16.18 -0.52
CA GLY A 310 -13.58 -17.03 0.07
C GLY A 310 -12.64 -16.31 1.04
N MET A 311 -12.62 -14.97 1.06
CA MET A 311 -11.81 -14.21 2.03
C MET A 311 -12.40 -14.26 3.44
N THR A 312 -13.72 -14.18 3.57
CA THR A 312 -14.40 -14.21 4.87
C THR A 312 -14.67 -15.65 5.30
N TYR A 313 -15.33 -16.48 4.47
CA TYR A 313 -15.47 -17.93 4.71
C TYR A 313 -14.43 -18.75 3.95
N GLY A 314 -13.54 -19.41 4.69
CA GLY A 314 -12.47 -20.25 4.15
C GLY A 314 -11.09 -19.67 4.43
N PHE A 315 -10.72 -18.55 3.79
CA PHE A 315 -9.36 -18.01 3.95
C PHE A 315 -9.14 -17.42 5.34
N ALA A 316 -10.15 -16.83 6.00
CA ALA A 316 -10.02 -16.38 7.38
C ALA A 316 -9.72 -17.56 8.34
N ASP A 317 -10.35 -18.72 8.12
CA ASP A 317 -10.09 -19.94 8.87
C ASP A 317 -8.68 -20.45 8.59
N TYR A 318 -8.32 -20.59 7.31
CA TYR A 318 -6.98 -21.01 6.87
C TYR A 318 -5.87 -20.08 7.39
N PHE A 319 -6.11 -18.77 7.40
CA PHE A 319 -5.19 -17.77 7.92
C PHE A 319 -4.90 -18.00 9.41
N ALA A 320 -5.94 -18.21 10.21
CA ALA A 320 -5.82 -18.41 11.64
C ALA A 320 -5.20 -19.78 12.00
N GLU A 321 -5.60 -20.84 11.30
CA GLU A 321 -5.19 -22.22 11.58
C GLU A 321 -3.81 -22.57 11.02
N ASN A 322 -3.40 -21.97 9.90
CA ASN A 322 -2.19 -22.35 9.17
C ASN A 322 -1.19 -21.19 9.10
N ILE A 323 -1.58 -20.05 8.54
CA ILE A 323 -0.64 -18.95 8.28
C ILE A 323 -0.06 -18.38 9.58
N VAL A 324 -0.91 -17.96 10.51
CA VAL A 324 -0.46 -17.36 11.78
C VAL A 324 0.49 -18.29 12.54
N PRO A 325 0.13 -19.55 12.87
CA PRO A 325 1.03 -20.42 13.64
C PRO A 325 2.26 -20.88 12.85
N GLN A 326 2.23 -20.95 11.52
CA GLN A 326 3.40 -21.34 10.72
C GLN A 326 4.41 -20.21 10.55
N LEU A 327 3.91 -18.97 10.40
CA LEU A 327 4.74 -17.83 10.01
C LEU A 327 5.11 -16.90 11.18
N THR A 328 4.60 -17.18 12.39
CA THR A 328 4.80 -16.33 13.57
C THR A 328 4.99 -17.16 14.83
N THR A 329 5.78 -16.68 15.79
CA THR A 329 5.84 -17.22 17.14
C THR A 329 4.76 -16.60 18.03
N GLU A 330 4.58 -17.11 19.26
CA GLU A 330 3.71 -16.50 20.26
C GLU A 330 4.20 -15.10 20.68
N GLU A 331 5.51 -14.95 20.94
CA GLU A 331 6.14 -13.67 21.28
C GLU A 331 5.91 -12.60 20.19
N GLU A 332 5.99 -12.98 18.91
CA GLU A 332 5.73 -12.06 17.80
C GLU A 332 4.30 -11.54 17.77
N ARG A 333 3.34 -12.37 18.20
CA ARG A 333 1.93 -12.00 18.24
C ARG A 333 1.65 -11.00 19.36
N GLU A 334 2.40 -11.08 20.46
CA GLU A 334 2.26 -10.21 21.62
C GLU A 334 3.03 -8.89 21.54
N THR A 335 4.19 -8.86 20.85
CA THR A 335 5.10 -7.70 20.91
C THR A 335 5.39 -7.05 19.56
N ILE A 336 5.06 -7.73 18.45
CA ILE A 336 5.33 -7.34 17.05
C ILE A 336 6.82 -7.17 16.75
N LYS A 337 7.31 -7.95 15.78
CA LYS A 337 8.68 -7.79 15.33
C LYS A 337 8.89 -6.39 14.74
N PRO A 338 10.07 -5.79 14.94
CA PRO A 338 10.47 -4.60 14.20
C PRO A 338 10.40 -4.80 12.68
N TYR A 339 10.26 -3.70 11.95
CA TYR A 339 10.28 -3.70 10.50
C TYR A 339 11.56 -4.34 9.97
N ASN A 340 11.38 -5.43 9.22
CA ASN A 340 12.48 -6.14 8.56
C ASN A 340 12.70 -5.53 7.18
N LEU A 341 13.90 -4.97 6.98
CA LEU A 341 14.30 -4.46 5.68
C LEU A 341 14.42 -5.62 4.67
N PRO A 342 13.79 -5.55 3.49
CA PRO A 342 14.00 -6.56 2.45
C PRO A 342 15.47 -6.62 2.00
N ASN A 343 15.97 -7.83 1.69
CA ASN A 343 17.34 -8.03 1.22
C ASN A 343 17.66 -7.27 -0.08
N VAL A 344 16.62 -7.01 -0.87
CA VAL A 344 16.64 -6.24 -2.10
C VAL A 344 15.66 -5.10 -1.93
N ILE A 345 16.17 -3.88 -1.95
CA ILE A 345 15.38 -2.66 -1.89
C ILE A 345 15.15 -2.17 -3.32
N LEU A 346 13.93 -1.74 -3.62
CA LEU A 346 13.53 -1.34 -4.95
C LEU A 346 13.43 0.19 -5.05
N ASP A 347 14.16 0.75 -6.00
CA ASP A 347 14.01 2.13 -6.44
C ASP A 347 13.70 2.17 -7.95
N TYR A 348 13.16 3.28 -8.40
CA TYR A 348 12.82 3.47 -9.80
C TYR A 348 12.95 4.93 -10.22
N SER A 349 13.21 5.11 -11.51
CA SER A 349 13.09 6.39 -12.19
C SER A 349 12.28 6.22 -13.48
N VAL A 350 11.60 7.29 -13.89
CA VAL A 350 10.84 7.30 -15.15
C VAL A 350 11.62 8.14 -16.15
N VAL A 351 11.95 7.53 -17.29
CA VAL A 351 12.58 8.21 -18.42
C VAL A 351 11.54 8.40 -19.51
N PHE A 352 11.25 9.67 -19.82
CA PHE A 352 10.36 10.05 -20.90
C PHE A 352 11.15 10.13 -22.21
N GLY A 353 10.71 9.37 -23.21
CA GLY A 353 11.30 9.43 -24.53
C GLY A 353 10.99 10.72 -25.29
N VAL A 354 11.67 10.95 -26.41
CA VAL A 354 11.44 12.11 -27.29
C VAL A 354 10.03 12.04 -27.89
N ASP A 355 9.59 10.83 -28.21
CA ASP A 355 8.20 10.51 -28.50
C ASP A 355 7.64 9.74 -27.29
N GLU A 356 6.48 10.14 -26.74
CA GLU A 356 5.89 9.56 -25.51
C GLU A 356 5.72 8.03 -25.57
N LYS A 357 5.69 7.46 -26.79
CA LYS A 357 5.71 6.01 -27.10
C LYS A 357 6.98 5.26 -26.71
N SER A 358 8.04 5.96 -26.29
CA SER A 358 9.32 5.37 -25.89
C SER A 358 9.65 5.59 -24.40
N SER A 359 8.63 5.90 -23.60
CA SER A 359 8.77 6.06 -22.15
C SER A 359 9.06 4.72 -21.48
N LYS A 360 9.92 4.75 -20.45
CA LYS A 360 10.28 3.56 -19.69
C LYS A 360 10.46 3.84 -18.20
N ILE A 361 10.15 2.85 -17.38
CA ILE A 361 10.52 2.81 -15.96
C ILE A 361 11.84 2.06 -15.87
N LEU A 362 12.88 2.71 -15.33
CA LEU A 362 14.14 2.06 -15.00
C LEU A 362 14.10 1.61 -13.54
N LEU A 363 14.40 0.35 -13.29
CA LEU A 363 14.42 -0.22 -11.94
C LEU A 363 15.86 -0.34 -11.44
N LYS A 364 16.07 0.06 -10.20
CA LYS A 364 17.32 -0.14 -9.48
C LYS A 364 17.06 -1.05 -8.29
N PHE A 365 17.88 -2.09 -8.19
CA PHE A 365 17.86 -3.03 -7.07
C PHE A 365 19.03 -2.70 -6.17
N LEU A 366 18.75 -2.35 -4.92
CA LEU A 366 19.75 -1.92 -3.95
C LEU A 366 19.91 -2.97 -2.85
N GLY A 367 21.12 -3.13 -2.33
CA GLY A 367 21.41 -4.03 -1.23
C GLY A 367 22.68 -3.63 -0.48
N ASN A 368 23.06 -4.43 0.52
CA ASN A 368 24.25 -4.14 1.34
C ASN A 368 25.56 -4.37 0.57
N GLU A 369 25.53 -5.19 -0.47
CA GLU A 369 26.70 -5.57 -1.26
C GLU A 369 26.39 -5.47 -2.76
N ARG A 370 27.43 -5.19 -3.56
CA ARG A 370 27.33 -5.23 -5.02
C ARG A 370 27.54 -6.67 -5.50
N ASN A 371 26.46 -7.33 -5.91
CA ASN A 371 26.50 -8.67 -6.46
C ASN A 371 25.32 -8.91 -7.42
N GLN A 372 25.30 -10.07 -8.07
CA GLN A 372 24.12 -10.55 -8.79
C GLN A 372 23.25 -11.38 -7.85
N SER A 373 21.94 -11.29 -8.02
CA SER A 373 20.97 -12.04 -7.24
C SER A 373 19.82 -12.47 -8.11
N GLU A 374 19.29 -13.66 -7.83
CA GLU A 374 18.02 -14.10 -8.39
C GLU A 374 16.87 -13.57 -7.52
N ILE A 375 15.84 -13.03 -8.15
CA ILE A 375 14.68 -12.45 -7.47
C ILE A 375 13.36 -13.02 -8.05
N ASP A 376 12.35 -13.17 -7.19
CA ASP A 376 10.95 -13.23 -7.63
C ASP A 376 10.51 -11.79 -7.94
N PHE A 377 10.28 -11.52 -9.23
CA PHE A 377 9.95 -10.20 -9.73
C PHE A 377 8.53 -10.17 -10.29
N GLN A 378 7.74 -9.18 -9.86
CA GLN A 378 6.33 -9.04 -10.22
C GLN A 378 5.99 -7.60 -10.61
N VAL A 379 5.25 -7.44 -11.70
CA VAL A 379 4.63 -6.17 -12.11
C VAL A 379 3.12 -6.40 -12.21
N ILE A 380 2.36 -5.71 -11.36
CA ILE A 380 0.94 -5.99 -11.14
C ILE A 380 0.13 -4.70 -11.28
N THR A 381 -0.99 -4.76 -11.99
CA THR A 381 -1.99 -3.69 -12.03
C THR A 381 -3.40 -4.28 -12.17
N ALA A 382 -4.42 -3.57 -11.67
CA ALA A 382 -5.81 -4.03 -11.74
C ALA A 382 -6.50 -3.71 -13.08
N CYS A 383 -5.92 -2.80 -13.87
CA CYS A 383 -6.41 -2.38 -15.18
C CYS A 383 -5.52 -2.97 -16.27
N GLU A 384 -6.07 -3.26 -17.44
CA GLU A 384 -5.25 -3.66 -18.59
C GLU A 384 -4.25 -2.57 -18.95
N TRP A 385 -3.00 -2.97 -19.19
CA TRP A 385 -1.92 -2.08 -19.55
C TRP A 385 -0.89 -2.79 -20.44
N ASP A 386 -0.68 -2.27 -21.64
CA ASP A 386 0.35 -2.77 -22.54
C ASP A 386 1.73 -2.28 -22.11
N LYS A 387 2.62 -3.24 -21.87
CA LYS A 387 3.95 -3.03 -21.28
C LYS A 387 4.91 -4.09 -21.76
N GLU A 388 6.19 -3.76 -21.85
CA GLU A 388 7.26 -4.70 -22.16
C GLU A 388 8.33 -4.65 -21.07
N ILE A 389 8.74 -5.83 -20.59
CA ILE A 389 9.78 -5.97 -19.58
C ILE A 389 11.04 -6.41 -20.31
N GLU A 390 12.11 -5.64 -20.14
CA GLU A 390 13.44 -5.97 -20.66
C GLU A 390 14.41 -6.12 -19.50
N ASN A 391 15.16 -7.22 -19.50
CA ASN A 391 16.27 -7.44 -18.58
C ASN A 391 17.58 -7.52 -19.37
N ASN A 392 18.39 -6.47 -19.30
CA ASN A 392 19.68 -6.39 -19.97
C ASN A 392 20.79 -6.58 -18.95
N GLN A 393 21.33 -7.80 -18.85
CA GLN A 393 22.44 -8.13 -17.93
C GLN A 393 22.17 -7.78 -16.45
N GLY A 394 20.91 -7.91 -16.01
CA GLY A 394 20.49 -7.63 -14.64
C GLY A 394 19.96 -6.22 -14.41
N GLU A 395 19.88 -5.39 -15.45
CA GLU A 395 19.19 -4.10 -15.43
C GLU A 395 17.80 -4.25 -16.03
N ILE A 396 16.77 -4.11 -15.20
CA ILE A 396 15.37 -4.27 -15.62
C ILE A 396 14.76 -2.92 -15.98
N SER A 397 14.09 -2.86 -17.13
CA SER A 397 13.26 -1.73 -17.53
C SER A 397 11.88 -2.15 -17.99
N ILE A 398 10.89 -1.29 -17.75
CA ILE A 398 9.50 -1.47 -18.16
C ILE A 398 9.16 -0.41 -19.21
N LYS A 399 9.09 -0.81 -20.48
CA LYS A 399 8.68 0.05 -21.60
C LYS A 399 7.17 0.09 -21.72
N TYR A 400 6.63 1.25 -22.06
CA TYR A 400 5.20 1.42 -22.28
C TYR A 400 4.91 2.50 -23.32
N SER A 401 3.83 2.28 -24.08
CA SER A 401 3.33 3.19 -25.10
C SER A 401 2.02 3.86 -24.72
N SER A 402 1.37 3.39 -23.65
CA SER A 402 0.12 3.91 -23.11
C SER A 402 0.18 3.95 -21.59
N LEU A 403 -0.59 4.85 -20.98
CA LEU A 403 -0.68 4.98 -19.52
C LEU A 403 -1.69 3.98 -18.93
N PRO A 404 -1.35 3.27 -17.84
CA PRO A 404 -2.33 2.42 -17.17
C PRO A 404 -3.42 3.28 -16.54
N SER A 405 -4.66 2.77 -16.52
CA SER A 405 -5.76 3.45 -15.82
C SER A 405 -5.78 3.21 -14.31
N CYS A 406 -4.97 2.27 -13.82
CA CYS A 406 -4.79 1.93 -12.41
C CYS A 406 -3.32 2.19 -12.01
N PRO A 407 -3.02 2.33 -10.70
CA PRO A 407 -1.64 2.28 -10.21
C PRO A 407 -0.94 0.97 -10.59
N ILE A 408 0.39 1.01 -10.58
CA ILE A 408 1.24 -0.17 -10.78
C ILE A 408 1.86 -0.56 -9.43
N PHE A 409 1.88 -1.84 -9.12
CA PHE A 409 2.66 -2.40 -8.03
C PHE A 409 3.84 -3.15 -8.65
N ILE A 410 5.06 -2.80 -8.25
CA ILE A 410 6.26 -3.55 -8.61
C ILE A 410 6.79 -4.19 -7.34
N ARG A 411 6.97 -5.50 -7.36
CA ARG A 411 7.40 -6.30 -6.21
C ARG A 411 8.65 -7.08 -6.57
N ALA A 412 9.59 -7.15 -5.64
CA ALA A 412 10.80 -7.94 -5.77
C ALA A 412 11.18 -8.56 -4.42
N SER A 413 11.54 -9.84 -4.42
CA SER A 413 12.15 -10.51 -3.25
C SER A 413 13.29 -11.40 -3.72
N GLU A 414 14.42 -11.38 -3.00
CA GLU A 414 15.55 -12.27 -3.28
C GLU A 414 15.15 -13.73 -3.05
N LEU A 415 15.55 -14.64 -3.94
CA LEU A 415 15.30 -16.06 -3.75
C LEU A 415 15.99 -16.55 -2.47
N GLY A 416 15.18 -16.85 -1.45
CA GLY A 416 15.65 -17.25 -0.12
C GLY A 416 15.33 -16.24 0.99
N SER A 417 14.94 -15.01 0.62
CA SER A 417 14.27 -14.08 1.52
C SER A 417 12.75 -14.31 1.48
N ASP A 418 12.05 -13.83 2.51
CA ASP A 418 10.59 -13.85 2.56
C ASP A 418 9.98 -12.45 2.40
N ASN A 419 10.72 -11.38 2.66
CA ASN A 419 10.17 -10.03 2.59
C ASN A 419 10.18 -9.52 1.13
N PHE A 420 9.06 -8.97 0.68
CA PHE A 420 9.01 -8.23 -0.58
C PHE A 420 9.38 -6.77 -0.36
N SER A 421 10.20 -6.24 -1.26
CA SER A 421 10.16 -4.82 -1.59
C SER A 421 9.04 -4.59 -2.59
N THR A 422 8.09 -3.74 -2.22
CA THR A 422 6.94 -3.34 -3.02
C THR A 422 6.92 -1.84 -3.18
N VAL A 423 7.00 -1.35 -4.43
CA VAL A 423 6.72 0.06 -4.75
C VAL A 423 5.37 0.16 -5.44
N LYS A 424 4.62 1.20 -5.10
CA LYS A 424 3.36 1.54 -5.75
C LYS A 424 3.56 2.83 -6.54
N ILE A 425 3.35 2.77 -7.85
CA ILE A 425 3.59 3.90 -8.75
C ILE A 425 2.24 4.49 -9.18
N PRO A 426 1.95 5.76 -8.88
CA PRO A 426 0.75 6.43 -9.37
C PRO A 426 0.88 6.76 -10.86
N ARG A 427 -0.24 6.70 -11.59
CA ARG A 427 -0.30 7.03 -13.02
C ARG A 427 0.30 8.40 -13.35
N SER A 428 0.15 9.39 -12.47
CA SER A 428 0.67 10.75 -12.68
C SER A 428 2.19 10.83 -12.78
N GLN A 429 2.93 9.85 -12.25
CA GLN A 429 4.39 9.78 -12.38
C GLN A 429 4.85 9.15 -13.70
N LEU A 430 3.93 8.52 -14.44
CA LEU A 430 4.21 7.88 -15.73
C LEU A 430 3.99 8.81 -16.91
N SER A 431 3.67 10.09 -16.67
CA SER A 431 3.50 11.08 -17.72
C SER A 431 4.17 12.40 -17.33
N LYS A 432 4.80 13.05 -18.30
CA LYS A 432 5.49 14.32 -18.09
C LYS A 432 4.46 15.46 -18.00
N SER A 433 4.37 16.05 -16.81
CA SER A 433 3.47 17.18 -16.53
C SER A 433 4.30 18.42 -16.17
N PRO A 434 4.02 19.60 -16.75
CA PRO A 434 4.66 20.85 -16.33
C PRO A 434 4.39 21.15 -14.85
N SER A 435 5.40 21.62 -14.13
CA SER A 435 5.24 21.97 -12.73
C SER A 435 6.00 23.23 -12.34
N TYR A 436 5.41 24.02 -11.45
CA TYR A 436 5.92 25.30 -10.97
C TYR A 436 6.02 25.28 -9.45
N ALA A 437 7.21 25.58 -8.91
CA ALA A 437 7.40 25.76 -7.47
C ALA A 437 7.11 27.23 -7.11
N ILE A 438 6.09 27.45 -6.29
CA ILE A 438 5.65 28.79 -5.87
C ILE A 438 5.49 28.77 -4.34
N GLY A 439 6.46 29.35 -3.63
CA GLY A 439 6.57 29.21 -2.17
C GLY A 439 6.77 27.74 -1.76
N GLU A 440 6.08 27.31 -0.71
CA GLU A 440 6.11 25.93 -0.19
C GLU A 440 5.19 24.96 -0.95
N LYS A 441 4.76 25.33 -2.16
CA LYS A 441 3.83 24.56 -2.97
C LYS A 441 4.37 24.29 -4.35
N LYS A 442 4.15 23.07 -4.83
CA LYS A 442 4.39 22.67 -6.22
C LYS A 442 3.06 22.54 -6.95
N PHE A 443 2.87 23.35 -7.98
CA PHE A 443 1.71 23.36 -8.86
C PHE A 443 2.01 22.55 -10.12
N THR A 444 1.35 21.40 -10.30
CA THR A 444 1.56 20.51 -11.44
C THR A 444 0.35 20.54 -12.36
N LEU A 445 0.52 21.04 -13.59
CA LEU A 445 -0.51 21.01 -14.62
C LEU A 445 -0.55 19.61 -15.22
N LEU A 446 -1.64 18.88 -15.00
CA LEU A 446 -1.76 17.51 -15.49
C LEU A 446 -1.74 17.46 -17.02
N ASN A 447 -0.86 16.63 -17.56
CA ASN A 447 -0.84 16.28 -18.99
C ASN A 447 -2.23 15.79 -19.44
N SER A 448 -2.63 16.14 -20.65
CA SER A 448 -3.90 15.75 -21.27
C SER A 448 -4.17 14.25 -21.22
N GLU A 449 -3.13 13.41 -21.32
CA GLU A 449 -3.22 11.95 -21.27
C GLU A 449 -3.65 11.41 -19.89
N LEU A 450 -3.48 12.19 -18.81
CA LEU A 450 -3.92 11.84 -17.46
C LEU A 450 -5.40 12.15 -17.23
N LEU A 451 -6.01 12.90 -18.16
CA LEU A 451 -7.37 13.40 -18.04
C LEU A 451 -8.34 12.48 -18.78
N ASN A 452 -9.52 12.25 -18.21
CA ASN A 452 -10.60 11.55 -18.91
C ASN A 452 -11.75 12.53 -19.14
N ILE A 453 -12.06 12.77 -20.41
CA ILE A 453 -13.11 13.72 -20.82
C ILE A 453 -14.50 13.38 -20.27
N LYS A 454 -14.73 12.13 -19.88
CA LYS A 454 -15.99 11.65 -19.29
C LYS A 454 -16.05 11.86 -17.78
N ASP A 455 -14.96 12.24 -17.12
CA ASP A 455 -14.99 12.54 -15.69
C ASP A 455 -15.94 13.71 -15.43
N ASN A 456 -16.75 13.59 -14.39
CA ASN A 456 -17.58 14.68 -13.91
C ASN A 456 -16.89 15.41 -12.74
N GLY A 457 -17.52 16.45 -12.22
CA GLY A 457 -16.98 17.23 -11.10
C GLY A 457 -16.65 16.41 -9.85
N TRP A 458 -17.34 15.29 -9.61
CA TRP A 458 -17.02 14.39 -8.50
C TRP A 458 -15.76 13.58 -8.77
N ALA A 459 -15.65 13.01 -9.96
CA ALA A 459 -14.50 12.18 -10.35
C ALA A 459 -13.19 12.99 -10.43
N ILE A 460 -13.23 14.25 -10.89
CA ILE A 460 -12.00 15.05 -11.03
C ILE A 460 -11.35 15.38 -9.68
N ARG A 461 -12.13 15.48 -8.59
CA ARG A 461 -11.61 15.80 -7.25
C ARG A 461 -10.63 14.74 -6.74
N ASP A 462 -10.80 13.52 -7.22
CA ASP A 462 -10.00 12.37 -6.81
C ASP A 462 -8.75 12.19 -7.68
N LYS A 463 -8.59 12.97 -8.77
CA LYS A 463 -7.45 12.84 -9.71
C LYS A 463 -6.10 13.20 -9.12
N CYS A 464 -6.11 14.14 -8.18
CA CYS A 464 -4.91 14.60 -7.51
C CYS A 464 -4.75 13.99 -6.11
N ARG A 465 -5.54 12.97 -5.75
CA ARG A 465 -5.47 12.37 -4.42
C ARG A 465 -4.23 11.49 -4.29
N LEU A 466 -3.13 12.10 -3.88
CA LEU A 466 -1.84 11.50 -3.54
C LEU A 466 -1.40 12.05 -2.17
N PRO A 467 -0.42 11.42 -1.49
CA PRO A 467 0.10 11.95 -0.22
C PRO A 467 0.53 13.41 -0.35
N LYS A 468 0.06 14.27 0.56
CA LYS A 468 0.33 15.73 0.58
C LYS A 468 -0.07 16.48 -0.70
N THR A 469 -0.92 15.87 -1.55
CA THR A 469 -1.38 16.46 -2.82
C THR A 469 -2.90 16.55 -2.87
N HIS A 470 -3.41 17.65 -3.42
CA HIS A 470 -4.84 17.85 -3.69
C HIS A 470 -5.06 18.57 -5.02
N LEU A 471 -6.30 18.51 -5.53
CA LEU A 471 -6.69 19.30 -6.70
C LEU A 471 -6.78 20.79 -6.29
N ALA A 472 -6.16 21.67 -7.07
CA ALA A 472 -6.08 23.10 -6.77
C ALA A 472 -7.45 23.72 -6.47
N THR A 473 -7.49 24.51 -5.41
CA THR A 473 -8.62 25.38 -5.07
C THR A 473 -8.65 26.62 -5.96
N LYS A 474 -9.77 27.35 -5.99
CA LYS A 474 -9.87 28.62 -6.71
C LYS A 474 -8.75 29.60 -6.37
N ASN A 475 -8.43 29.74 -5.08
CA ASN A 475 -7.41 30.69 -4.63
C ASN A 475 -6.01 30.23 -5.06
N GLU A 476 -5.75 28.93 -5.08
CA GLU A 476 -4.48 28.37 -5.58
C GLU A 476 -4.32 28.58 -7.09
N TYR A 477 -5.40 28.45 -7.87
CA TYR A 477 -5.37 28.82 -9.29
C TYR A 477 -5.10 30.31 -9.50
N GLU A 478 -5.59 31.19 -8.61
CA GLU A 478 -5.31 32.63 -8.68
C GLU A 478 -3.81 32.91 -8.48
N VAL A 479 -3.19 32.25 -7.49
CA VAL A 479 -1.72 32.30 -7.27
C VAL A 479 -0.97 31.83 -8.51
N LEU A 480 -1.35 30.68 -9.07
CA LEU A 480 -0.72 30.15 -10.28
C LEU A 480 -0.90 31.09 -11.48
N TRP A 481 -2.10 31.65 -11.67
CA TRP A 481 -2.37 32.59 -12.75
C TRP A 481 -1.49 33.83 -12.66
N HIS A 482 -1.35 34.42 -11.46
CA HIS A 482 -0.47 35.56 -11.24
C HIS A 482 0.98 35.23 -11.58
N TYR A 483 1.48 34.08 -11.14
CA TYR A 483 2.82 33.62 -11.46
C TYR A 483 3.01 33.49 -12.99
N LEU A 484 2.14 32.74 -13.66
CA LEU A 484 2.24 32.51 -15.10
C LEU A 484 2.12 33.81 -15.90
N LYS A 485 1.32 34.78 -15.43
CA LYS A 485 1.21 36.10 -16.05
C LYS A 485 2.53 36.87 -15.95
N ASN A 486 3.11 36.94 -14.76
CA ASN A 486 4.33 37.68 -14.48
C ASN A 486 5.53 37.10 -15.26
N GLU A 487 5.58 35.77 -15.40
CA GLU A 487 6.63 35.06 -16.14
C GLU A 487 6.36 35.01 -17.66
N GLY A 488 5.25 35.59 -18.15
CA GLY A 488 4.90 35.55 -19.58
C GLY A 488 4.56 34.16 -20.11
N LEU A 489 4.19 33.23 -19.24
CA LEU A 489 3.93 31.81 -19.54
C LEU A 489 2.45 31.51 -19.82
N LEU A 490 1.54 32.48 -19.70
CA LEU A 490 0.12 32.26 -19.95
C LEU A 490 -0.14 31.77 -21.37
N GLU A 491 0.59 32.26 -22.37
CA GLU A 491 0.35 31.91 -23.77
C GLU A 491 0.81 30.50 -24.15
N SER A 492 1.79 29.93 -23.44
CA SER A 492 2.29 28.58 -23.69
C SER A 492 1.40 27.45 -23.14
N LEU A 493 0.36 27.79 -22.39
CA LEU A 493 -0.59 26.81 -21.87
C LEU A 493 -1.39 26.12 -22.99
N GLU A 494 -1.33 24.79 -23.04
CA GLU A 494 -2.17 23.96 -23.92
C GLU A 494 -3.67 24.23 -23.69
N ARG A 495 -4.07 24.40 -22.43
CA ARG A 495 -5.47 24.62 -22.02
C ARG A 495 -5.61 25.90 -21.23
N LYS A 496 -6.68 26.65 -21.51
CA LYS A 496 -6.98 27.94 -20.86
C LYS A 496 -8.12 27.84 -19.85
N TYR A 497 -8.86 26.73 -19.82
CA TYR A 497 -9.94 26.50 -18.87
C TYR A 497 -9.52 25.46 -17.84
N PHE A 498 -9.84 25.68 -16.57
CA PHE A 498 -9.49 24.79 -15.47
C PHE A 498 -10.69 24.55 -14.56
N LEU A 499 -10.68 23.43 -13.84
CA LEU A 499 -11.70 23.07 -12.86
C LEU A 499 -11.06 22.94 -11.47
N SER A 500 -11.70 23.52 -10.45
CA SER A 500 -11.23 23.51 -9.07
C SER A 500 -11.80 22.37 -8.23
N SER A 501 -11.13 22.09 -7.11
CA SER A 501 -11.64 21.18 -6.09
C SER A 501 -12.82 21.76 -5.32
N ASP A 502 -12.76 23.06 -5.00
CA ASP A 502 -13.79 23.79 -4.28
C ASP A 502 -14.82 24.42 -5.21
N GLY A 503 -15.89 24.92 -4.65
CA GLY A 503 -16.95 25.57 -5.40
C GLY A 503 -17.81 26.45 -4.53
N PRO A 504 -18.65 27.30 -5.14
CA PRO A 504 -19.48 28.23 -4.39
C PRO A 504 -20.55 27.52 -3.56
N ARG A 505 -20.93 26.28 -3.90
CA ARG A 505 -21.95 25.43 -3.24
C ARG A 505 -21.72 23.95 -3.58
N SER A 506 -22.31 23.02 -2.82
CA SER A 506 -22.04 21.57 -2.91
C SER A 506 -22.20 20.92 -4.29
N TYR A 507 -23.08 21.44 -5.16
CA TYR A 507 -23.33 20.88 -6.51
C TYR A 507 -22.63 21.63 -7.65
N TYR A 508 -21.74 22.57 -7.32
CA TYR A 508 -20.96 23.32 -8.28
C TYR A 508 -19.49 23.35 -7.89
N ILE A 509 -18.62 23.44 -8.88
CA ILE A 509 -17.19 23.78 -8.76
C ILE A 509 -16.91 25.06 -9.55
N TRP A 510 -15.76 25.69 -9.30
CA TRP A 510 -15.33 26.78 -10.15
C TRP A 510 -14.75 26.25 -11.45
N GLN A 511 -15.22 26.83 -12.55
CA GLN A 511 -14.51 26.83 -13.81
C GLN A 511 -13.76 28.15 -13.92
N LEU A 512 -12.46 28.05 -14.16
CA LEU A 512 -11.56 29.19 -14.21
C LEU A 512 -11.03 29.33 -15.63
N LYS A 513 -10.98 30.55 -16.15
CA LYS A 513 -10.41 30.85 -17.47
C LYS A 513 -9.22 31.79 -17.30
N PHE A 514 -8.05 31.35 -17.71
CA PHE A 514 -6.83 32.14 -17.63
C PHE A 514 -6.80 33.09 -18.84
N LEU A 515 -7.02 34.38 -18.61
CA LEU A 515 -6.88 35.45 -19.62
C LEU A 515 -5.62 36.27 -19.32
N SER A 516 -5.16 37.05 -20.31
CA SER A 516 -3.98 37.91 -20.16
C SER A 516 -4.17 39.01 -19.11
N THR A 517 -5.39 39.51 -18.95
CA THR A 517 -5.72 40.60 -18.03
C THR A 517 -6.24 40.12 -16.68
N GLU A 518 -7.04 39.06 -16.64
CA GLU A 518 -7.70 38.53 -15.43
C GLU A 518 -7.86 37.00 -15.41
N MET A 519 -8.19 36.43 -14.25
CA MET A 519 -8.70 35.06 -14.15
C MET A 519 -10.23 35.07 -14.08
N GLY A 520 -10.88 34.75 -15.21
CA GLY A 520 -12.33 34.62 -15.28
C GLY A 520 -12.83 33.45 -14.44
N LYS A 521 -14.01 33.59 -13.80
CA LYS A 521 -14.61 32.55 -12.94
C LYS A 521 -16.09 32.32 -13.25
N HIS A 522 -16.47 31.06 -13.42
CA HIS A 522 -17.84 30.64 -13.73
C HIS A 522 -18.26 29.45 -12.85
N LYS A 523 -19.57 29.32 -12.62
CA LYS A 523 -20.14 28.15 -11.95
C LYS A 523 -20.19 26.99 -12.94
N TYR A 524 -19.70 25.82 -12.52
CA TYR A 524 -19.74 24.60 -13.32
C TYR A 524 -20.41 23.48 -12.53
N ARG A 525 -21.42 22.84 -13.12
CA ARG A 525 -22.22 21.81 -12.43
C ARG A 525 -21.39 20.54 -12.25
N MET A 526 -21.47 19.95 -11.06
CA MET A 526 -20.74 18.71 -10.73
C MET A 526 -21.11 17.52 -11.62
N GLN A 527 -22.32 17.50 -12.18
CA GLN A 527 -22.79 16.44 -13.08
C GLN A 527 -22.23 16.56 -14.50
N ASN A 528 -21.73 17.74 -14.89
CA ASN A 528 -21.23 17.95 -16.24
C ASN A 528 -19.90 17.23 -16.43
N HIS A 529 -19.73 16.64 -17.61
CA HIS A 529 -18.46 16.04 -18.03
C HIS A 529 -17.42 17.11 -18.34
N MET A 530 -16.22 16.90 -17.81
CA MET A 530 -15.04 17.73 -18.01
C MET A 530 -14.86 18.10 -19.48
N GLY A 531 -14.94 17.15 -20.41
CA GLY A 531 -14.69 17.42 -21.81
C GLY A 531 -13.22 17.71 -22.12
N SER A 532 -12.91 18.03 -23.38
CA SER A 532 -11.53 18.17 -23.86
C SER A 532 -10.88 19.53 -23.57
N LYS A 533 -11.67 20.56 -23.27
CA LYS A 533 -11.18 21.94 -23.15
C LYS A 533 -10.60 22.31 -21.78
N HIS A 534 -10.87 21.49 -20.75
CA HIS A 534 -10.49 21.79 -19.37
C HIS A 534 -9.20 21.09 -18.97
N GLY A 535 -8.31 21.75 -18.24
CA GLY A 535 -7.18 21.16 -17.54
C GLY A 535 -7.45 21.03 -16.04
N LEU A 536 -6.55 20.33 -15.35
CA LEU A 536 -6.52 20.23 -13.89
C LEU A 536 -5.11 20.52 -13.38
N VAL A 537 -5.02 21.11 -12.20
CA VAL A 537 -3.76 21.39 -11.51
C VAL A 537 -3.76 20.68 -10.17
N CYS A 538 -2.76 19.83 -9.94
CA CYS A 538 -2.51 19.26 -8.62
C CYS A 538 -1.54 20.15 -7.84
N VAL A 539 -1.80 20.36 -6.57
CA VAL A 539 -0.95 21.12 -5.65
C VAL A 539 -0.38 20.16 -4.63
N THR A 540 0.95 20.12 -4.52
CA THR A 540 1.67 19.32 -3.51
C THR A 540 2.35 20.27 -2.52
N GLN A 541 2.21 19.98 -1.22
CA GLN A 541 2.99 20.66 -0.18
C GLN A 541 4.44 20.13 -0.21
N VAL A 542 5.40 21.04 -0.27
CA VAL A 542 6.84 20.72 -0.43
C VAL A 542 7.52 20.63 0.92
#